data_AF-A0A1F5LBM4-F1
#
_entry.id   AF-A0A1F5LBM4-F1
#
_cell.length_a   1.000
_cell.length_b   1.000
_cell.length_c   1.000
_cell.angle_alpha   90.00
_cell.angle_beta   90.00
_cell.angle_gamma   90.00
#
_symmetry.space_group_name_H-M   'P 1'
#
loop_
_entity.id
_entity.type
_entity.pdbx_description
1 polymer ?
#
loop_
_entity_poly.entity_id
_entity_poly.type
_entity_poly.pdbx_seq_one_letter_code
_entity_poly.pdbx_strand_id
1 'polypeptide(L)'
;MSEPGPESVPTSADPRSKRPTKRRAVTPHAEHANQIETLFKDPSKDVQLPNFSTSRTSGSLPPPPEIVANVQGSSAGAGSGEFHVYKASRRREYERLRLMQSEVDKEKDNETWEKEREEAKRKDDEKTEKNRRRREKRKNVKGKKGGAQKDAAPTVTGLAAPDMDTSADGVKGAEGAVSHEVPGVIIHDDD
;
A
#
# COMPACT_ATOMS: atom_id res chain seq x y z
N MET A 1 7.73 24.97 62.70
CA MET A 1 7.38 23.76 61.92
C MET A 1 8.56 23.47 61.04
N SER A 2 9.35 22.45 61.39
CA SER A 2 10.61 22.11 60.73
C SER A 2 10.32 21.54 59.34
N GLU A 3 11.07 22.01 58.33
CA GLU A 3 10.97 21.50 56.96
C GLU A 3 11.28 19.98 56.93
N PRO A 4 10.53 19.18 56.15
CA PRO A 4 10.82 17.75 56.03
C PRO A 4 12.18 17.57 55.36
N GLY A 5 13.10 16.91 56.07
CA GLY A 5 14.45 16.60 55.60
C GLY A 5 14.45 15.71 54.34
N PRO A 6 15.59 15.60 53.64
CA PRO A 6 15.72 14.88 52.38
C PRO A 6 15.34 13.39 52.45
N GLU A 7 15.32 12.81 53.65
CA GLU A 7 14.85 11.45 53.94
C GLU A 7 13.33 11.25 53.75
N SER A 8 12.54 12.34 53.76
CA SER A 8 11.07 12.29 53.73
C SER A 8 10.49 12.38 52.32
N VAL A 9 11.33 12.57 51.30
CA VAL A 9 10.88 12.54 49.91
C VAL A 9 10.63 11.07 49.55
N PRO A 10 9.42 10.68 49.11
CA PRO A 10 9.18 9.31 48.69
C PRO A 10 10.19 8.95 47.61
N THR A 11 10.80 7.76 47.70
CA THR A 11 11.84 7.29 46.76
C THR A 11 11.38 7.25 45.30
N SER A 12 10.09 7.40 45.02
CA SER A 12 9.53 7.61 43.68
C SER A 12 9.72 9.02 43.11
N ALA A 13 10.01 10.02 43.95
CA ALA A 13 10.18 11.42 43.58
C ALA A 13 11.65 11.89 43.69
N ASP A 14 12.58 11.02 44.09
CA ASP A 14 14.02 11.31 44.14
C ASP A 14 14.64 11.20 42.72
N PRO A 15 15.17 12.31 42.16
CA PRO A 15 15.82 12.31 40.83
C PRO A 15 17.12 11.50 40.78
N ARG A 16 17.69 11.10 41.92
CA ARG A 16 18.87 10.23 41.99
C ARG A 16 18.51 8.74 41.94
N SER A 17 17.24 8.39 42.12
CA SER A 17 16.78 7.02 42.05
C SER A 17 16.77 6.55 40.58
N LYS A 18 17.58 5.53 40.24
CA LYS A 18 17.57 4.89 38.91
C LYS A 18 16.41 3.89 38.75
N ARG A 19 15.34 4.07 39.52
CA ARG A 19 14.20 3.16 39.51
C ARG A 19 13.43 3.41 38.21
N PRO A 20 13.07 2.36 37.44
CA PRO A 20 12.35 2.56 36.19
C PRO A 20 11.01 3.20 36.50
N THR A 21 10.85 4.49 36.16
CA THR A 21 9.56 5.17 36.20
C THR A 21 8.63 4.45 35.23
N LYS A 22 7.37 4.26 35.63
CA LYS A 22 6.30 3.69 34.80
C LYS A 22 6.46 4.21 33.36
N ARG A 23 6.70 3.31 32.39
CA ARG A 23 6.96 3.69 31.00
C ARG A 23 5.84 4.63 30.55
N ARG A 24 6.18 5.90 30.33
CA ARG A 24 5.25 6.85 29.71
C ARG A 24 4.95 6.28 28.33
N ALA A 25 3.66 6.19 27.97
CA ALA A 25 3.27 5.80 26.63
C ALA A 25 3.90 6.84 25.67
N VAL A 26 4.89 6.41 24.90
CA VAL A 26 5.59 7.31 23.99
C VAL A 26 4.63 7.58 22.84
N THR A 27 4.29 8.84 22.63
CA THR A 27 3.49 9.24 21.47
C THR A 27 4.38 9.11 20.22
N PRO A 28 3.82 8.87 19.02
CA PRO A 28 4.61 8.81 17.78
C PRO A 28 5.46 10.07 17.59
N HIS A 29 4.93 11.23 17.97
CA HIS A 29 5.65 12.50 17.97
C HIS A 29 6.86 12.49 18.91
N ALA A 30 6.72 11.95 20.13
CA ALA A 30 7.82 11.84 21.07
C ALA A 30 8.90 10.85 20.61
N GLU A 31 8.54 9.75 19.92
CA GLU A 31 9.52 8.83 19.31
C GLU A 31 10.34 9.53 18.22
N HIS A 32 9.68 10.27 17.33
CA HIS A 32 10.35 11.04 16.29
C HIS A 32 11.25 12.13 16.89
N ALA A 33 10.77 12.86 17.90
CA ALA A 33 11.57 13.87 18.60
C ALA A 33 12.85 13.26 19.20
N ASN A 34 12.75 12.12 19.88
CA ASN A 34 13.91 11.41 20.41
C ASN A 34 14.89 10.99 19.31
N GLN A 35 14.41 10.47 18.17
CA GLN A 35 15.27 10.11 17.03
C GLN A 35 15.99 11.34 16.48
N ILE A 36 15.28 12.45 16.31
CA ILE A 36 15.84 13.73 15.86
C ILE A 36 16.90 14.23 16.84
N GLU A 37 16.63 14.20 18.15
CA GLU A 37 17.59 14.55 19.19
C GLU A 37 18.85 13.66 19.13
N THR A 38 18.72 12.36 18.85
CA THR A 38 19.89 11.49 18.68
C THR A 38 20.71 11.82 17.44
N LEU A 39 20.07 12.20 16.34
CA LEU A 39 20.77 12.60 15.11
C LEU A 39 21.49 13.94 15.28
N PHE A 40 20.91 14.89 16.02
CA PHE A 40 21.51 16.20 16.25
C PHE A 40 22.66 16.22 17.26
N LYS A 41 22.90 15.13 18.01
CA LYS A 41 24.08 15.04 18.90
C LYS A 41 25.38 15.15 18.11
N ASP A 42 25.44 14.51 16.94
CA ASP A 42 26.62 14.47 16.07
C ASP A 42 26.21 14.82 14.61
N PRO A 43 26.03 16.12 14.29
CA PRO A 43 25.52 16.54 12.98
C PRO A 43 26.52 16.33 11.83
N SER A 44 27.79 16.05 12.13
CA SER A 44 28.82 15.74 11.12
C SER A 44 28.83 14.27 10.68
N LYS A 45 27.99 13.41 11.27
CA LYS A 45 27.92 11.99 10.93
C LYS A 45 27.02 11.77 9.72
N ASP A 46 27.56 11.15 8.67
CA ASP A 46 26.77 10.79 7.49
C ASP A 46 25.64 9.81 7.85
N VAL A 47 24.43 10.16 7.43
CA VAL A 47 23.25 9.31 7.61
C VAL A 47 23.22 8.25 6.52
N GLN A 48 23.55 7.01 6.88
CA GLN A 48 23.38 5.86 5.99
C GLN A 48 21.91 5.49 5.88
N LEU A 49 21.27 5.92 4.79
CA LEU A 49 19.98 5.40 4.41
C LEU A 49 20.15 3.94 3.98
N PRO A 50 19.24 3.03 4.39
CA PRO A 50 19.29 1.66 3.90
C PRO A 50 19.14 1.69 2.37
N ASN A 51 20.07 1.05 1.68
CA ASN A 51 19.90 0.77 0.26
C ASN A 51 18.63 -0.07 0.08
N PHE A 52 17.93 0.14 -1.04
CA PHE A 52 16.74 -0.66 -1.37
C PHE A 52 17.06 -2.15 -1.23
N SER A 53 16.25 -2.87 -0.45
CA SER A 53 16.46 -4.30 -0.28
C SER A 53 16.23 -4.99 -1.62
N THR A 54 17.28 -5.50 -2.24
CA THR A 54 17.13 -6.36 -3.40
C THR A 54 16.30 -7.58 -3.00
N SER A 55 15.16 -7.79 -3.66
CA SER A 55 14.35 -8.99 -3.43
C SER A 55 15.21 -10.23 -3.67
N ARG A 56 15.07 -11.26 -2.82
CA ARG A 56 15.70 -12.56 -3.09
C ARG A 56 15.10 -13.13 -4.37
N THR A 57 15.91 -13.17 -5.41
CA THR A 57 15.59 -13.74 -6.72
C THR A 57 16.34 -15.06 -6.91
N SER A 58 15.98 -15.84 -7.92
CA SER A 58 16.69 -17.03 -8.38
C SER A 58 18.18 -16.72 -8.66
N GLY A 59 18.49 -15.51 -9.15
CA GLY A 59 19.85 -15.01 -9.35
C GLY A 59 20.58 -14.58 -8.06
N SER A 60 19.88 -14.44 -6.93
CA SER A 60 20.52 -14.20 -5.62
C SER A 60 21.12 -15.46 -5.01
N LEU A 61 20.78 -16.65 -5.52
CA LEU A 61 21.37 -17.90 -5.06
C LEU A 61 22.79 -18.05 -5.63
N PRO A 62 23.73 -18.64 -4.88
CA PRO A 62 25.06 -18.92 -5.41
C PRO A 62 24.94 -19.87 -6.61
N PRO A 63 25.65 -19.59 -7.71
CA PRO A 63 25.62 -20.47 -8.88
C PRO A 63 26.13 -21.87 -8.50
N PRO A 64 25.63 -22.93 -9.16
CA PRO A 64 26.17 -24.27 -8.95
C PRO A 64 27.65 -24.28 -9.34
N PRO A 65 28.53 -24.94 -8.55
CA PRO A 65 29.95 -25.02 -8.87
C PRO A 65 30.15 -25.78 -10.19
N GLU A 66 31.04 -25.28 -11.05
CA GLU A 66 31.29 -25.87 -12.38
C GLU A 66 32.00 -27.22 -12.29
N ILE A 67 32.94 -27.38 -11.37
CA ILE A 67 33.73 -28.59 -11.19
C ILE A 67 33.56 -29.09 -9.76
N VAL A 68 33.12 -30.33 -9.62
CA VAL A 68 33.07 -31.05 -8.34
C VAL A 68 34.27 -31.98 -8.29
N ALA A 69 35.28 -31.63 -7.48
CA ALA A 69 36.56 -32.36 -7.43
C ALA A 69 36.48 -33.69 -6.66
N ASN A 70 35.45 -33.89 -5.84
CA ASN A 70 35.31 -35.02 -4.92
C ASN A 70 34.35 -36.10 -5.42
N VAL A 71 34.22 -36.28 -6.75
CA VAL A 71 33.36 -37.31 -7.33
C VAL A 71 34.05 -38.67 -7.25
N GLN A 72 33.49 -39.56 -6.43
CA GLN A 72 33.92 -40.96 -6.35
C GLN A 72 33.44 -41.72 -7.61
N GLY A 73 34.17 -42.77 -8.03
CA GLY A 73 33.86 -43.51 -9.26
C GLY A 73 32.44 -44.08 -9.32
N SER A 74 31.89 -44.24 -10.53
CA SER A 74 30.47 -44.55 -10.75
C SER A 74 29.99 -45.90 -10.19
N SER A 75 30.90 -46.85 -9.99
CA SER A 75 30.61 -48.16 -9.39
C SER A 75 30.92 -48.25 -7.90
N ALA A 76 31.43 -47.17 -7.31
CA ALA A 76 31.78 -47.16 -5.90
C ALA A 76 30.51 -47.06 -5.03
N GLY A 77 30.49 -47.74 -3.89
CA GLY A 77 29.33 -47.78 -2.99
C GLY A 77 29.03 -46.43 -2.32
N ALA A 78 27.86 -46.33 -1.70
CA ALA A 78 27.44 -45.13 -0.97
C ALA A 78 28.35 -44.89 0.25
N GLY A 79 29.07 -43.77 0.25
CA GLY A 79 29.86 -43.32 1.39
C GLY A 79 29.00 -42.74 2.52
N SER A 80 29.55 -42.63 3.72
CA SER A 80 28.84 -42.07 4.88
C SER A 80 28.45 -40.60 4.72
N GLY A 81 29.18 -39.84 3.90
CA GLY A 81 28.90 -38.44 3.60
C GLY A 81 27.88 -38.20 2.48
N GLU A 82 27.54 -39.23 1.70
CA GLU A 82 26.71 -39.09 0.49
C GLU A 82 25.30 -38.57 0.82
N PHE A 83 24.74 -39.03 1.95
CA PHE A 83 23.44 -38.56 2.43
C PHE A 83 23.42 -37.04 2.65
N HIS A 84 24.48 -36.48 3.22
CA HIS A 84 24.56 -35.05 3.50
C HIS A 84 24.75 -34.23 2.22
N VAL A 85 25.53 -34.75 1.26
CA VAL A 85 25.70 -34.14 -0.07
C VAL A 85 24.34 -34.03 -0.77
N TYR A 86 23.58 -35.12 -0.82
CA TYR A 86 22.23 -35.14 -1.38
C TYR A 86 21.26 -34.21 -0.65
N LYS A 87 21.28 -34.18 0.69
CA LYS A 87 20.43 -33.30 1.49
C LYS A 87 20.70 -31.83 1.16
N ALA A 88 21.98 -31.46 1.01
CA ALA A 88 22.38 -30.10 0.66
C ALA A 88 22.01 -29.74 -0.78
N SER A 89 22.27 -30.63 -1.74
CA SER A 89 21.95 -30.40 -3.16
C SER A 89 20.44 -30.29 -3.38
N ARG A 90 19.65 -31.18 -2.78
CA ARG A 90 18.18 -31.14 -2.82
C ARG A 90 17.62 -29.86 -2.22
N ARG A 91 18.16 -29.42 -1.08
CA ARG A 91 17.71 -28.16 -0.44
C ARG A 91 17.99 -26.96 -1.34
N ARG A 92 19.19 -26.89 -1.95
CA ARG A 92 19.55 -25.83 -2.90
C ARG A 92 18.63 -25.83 -4.11
N GLU A 93 18.33 -27.01 -4.66
CA GLU A 93 17.48 -27.13 -5.84
C GLU A 93 16.02 -26.76 -5.56
N TYR A 94 15.46 -27.18 -4.43
CA TYR A 94 14.10 -26.77 -4.04
C TYR A 94 14.00 -25.27 -3.79
N GLU A 95 15.03 -24.66 -3.19
CA GLU A 95 15.07 -23.20 -3.03
C GLU A 95 15.12 -22.50 -4.40
N ARG A 96 15.94 -23.00 -5.33
CA ARG A 96 16.04 -22.47 -6.70
C ARG A 96 14.72 -22.55 -7.45
N LEU A 97 14.09 -23.72 -7.47
CA LEU A 97 12.80 -23.94 -8.14
C LEU A 97 11.69 -23.09 -7.50
N ARG A 98 11.68 -22.98 -6.17
CA ARG A 98 10.70 -22.14 -5.46
C ARG A 98 10.85 -20.68 -5.83
N LEU A 99 12.08 -20.15 -5.87
CA LEU A 99 12.32 -18.76 -6.23
C LEU A 99 11.95 -18.49 -7.69
N MET A 100 12.36 -19.36 -8.62
CA MET A 100 11.99 -19.26 -10.02
C MET A 100 10.47 -19.27 -10.23
N GLN A 101 9.75 -20.17 -9.57
CA GLN A 101 8.29 -20.21 -9.66
C GLN A 101 7.68 -18.91 -9.10
N SER A 102 8.15 -18.45 -7.94
CA SER A 102 7.65 -17.21 -7.33
C SER A 102 7.91 -15.96 -8.17
N GLU A 103 8.97 -15.96 -8.99
CA GLU A 103 9.26 -14.87 -9.92
C GLU A 103 8.29 -14.88 -11.10
N VAL A 104 8.08 -16.04 -11.70
CA VAL A 104 7.13 -16.21 -12.81
C VAL A 104 5.71 -15.83 -12.38
N ASP A 105 5.31 -16.21 -11.17
CA ASP A 105 3.99 -15.87 -10.65
C ASP A 105 3.86 -14.35 -10.44
N LYS A 106 4.87 -13.69 -9.83
CA LYS A 106 4.89 -12.23 -9.68
C LYS A 106 4.90 -11.49 -11.01
N GLU A 107 5.64 -11.98 -12.00
CA GLU A 107 5.71 -11.38 -13.33
C GLU A 107 4.33 -11.42 -14.01
N LYS A 108 3.65 -12.56 -13.95
CA LYS A 108 2.28 -12.70 -14.46
C LYS A 108 1.29 -11.79 -13.73
N ASP A 109 1.36 -11.73 -12.40
CA ASP A 109 0.49 -10.88 -11.59
C ASP A 109 0.73 -9.39 -11.88
N ASN A 110 1.99 -8.99 -12.11
CA ASN A 110 2.31 -7.62 -12.51
C ASN A 110 1.79 -7.31 -13.93
N GLU A 111 1.94 -8.24 -14.87
CA GLU A 111 1.46 -8.07 -16.25
C GLU A 111 -0.07 -7.93 -16.30
N THR A 112 -0.80 -8.76 -15.53
CA THR A 112 -2.27 -8.66 -15.45
C THR A 112 -2.69 -7.35 -14.80
N TRP A 113 -2.03 -6.96 -13.70
CA TRP A 113 -2.29 -5.69 -13.03
C TRP A 113 -2.04 -4.47 -13.92
N GLU A 114 -0.94 -4.46 -14.67
CA GLU A 114 -0.62 -3.37 -15.58
C GLU A 114 -1.64 -3.24 -16.71
N LYS A 115 -2.08 -4.38 -17.29
CA LYS A 115 -3.15 -4.40 -18.29
C LYS A 115 -4.46 -3.85 -17.73
N GLU A 116 -4.89 -4.31 -16.56
CA GLU A 116 -6.11 -3.82 -15.91
C GLU A 116 -6.04 -2.32 -15.60
N ARG A 117 -4.88 -1.85 -15.12
CA ARG A 117 -4.62 -0.44 -14.84
C ARG A 117 -4.68 0.41 -16.10
N GLU A 118 -4.09 -0.05 -17.20
CA GLU A 118 -4.13 0.65 -18.47
C GLU A 118 -5.55 0.70 -19.05
N GLU A 119 -6.29 -0.40 -19.00
CA GLU A 119 -7.69 -0.44 -19.42
C GLU A 119 -8.58 0.49 -18.58
N ALA A 120 -8.39 0.52 -17.27
CA ALA A 120 -9.12 1.42 -16.37
C ALA A 120 -8.82 2.89 -16.71
N LYS A 121 -7.54 3.21 -16.92
CA LYS A 121 -7.12 4.55 -17.34
C LYS A 121 -7.72 4.94 -18.69
N ARG A 122 -7.68 4.05 -19.67
CA ARG A 122 -8.27 4.28 -21.00
C ARG A 122 -9.78 4.54 -20.91
N LYS A 123 -10.51 3.74 -20.13
CA LYS A 123 -11.96 3.93 -19.92
C LYS A 123 -12.27 5.27 -19.25
N ASP A 124 -11.42 5.74 -18.34
CA ASP A 124 -11.56 7.06 -17.72
C ASP A 124 -11.26 8.19 -18.71
N ASP A 125 -10.16 8.08 -19.48
CA ASP A 125 -9.78 9.02 -20.52
C ASP A 125 -10.87 9.16 -21.61
N GLU A 126 -11.47 8.04 -22.05
CA GLU A 126 -12.58 8.06 -23.01
C GLU A 126 -13.83 8.78 -22.47
N LYS A 127 -14.16 8.59 -21.18
CA LYS A 127 -15.27 9.27 -20.51
C LYS A 127 -15.00 10.77 -20.34
N THR A 128 -13.79 11.11 -19.89
CA THR A 128 -13.38 12.51 -19.68
C THR A 128 -13.32 13.27 -21.01
N GLU A 129 -12.80 12.66 -22.08
CA GLU A 129 -12.75 13.26 -23.42
C GLU A 129 -14.15 13.44 -24.02
N LYS A 130 -15.04 12.44 -23.90
CA LYS A 130 -16.45 12.59 -24.34
C LYS A 130 -17.14 13.77 -23.62
N ASN A 131 -16.88 13.92 -22.32
CA ASN A 131 -17.42 15.01 -21.52
C ASN A 131 -16.78 16.36 -21.87
N ARG A 132 -15.46 16.40 -22.10
CA ARG A 132 -14.74 17.59 -22.58
C ARG A 132 -15.28 18.04 -23.93
N ARG A 133 -15.40 17.14 -24.91
CA ARG A 133 -16.00 17.41 -26.22
C ARG A 133 -17.44 17.94 -26.11
N ARG A 134 -18.26 17.40 -25.20
CA ARG A 134 -19.62 17.92 -24.93
C ARG A 134 -19.59 19.34 -24.38
N ARG A 135 -18.68 19.66 -23.45
CA ARG A 135 -18.50 21.01 -22.88
C ARG A 135 -18.01 22.00 -23.93
N GLU A 136 -17.04 21.63 -24.75
CA GLU A 136 -16.52 22.48 -25.82
C GLU A 136 -17.56 22.79 -26.90
N LYS A 137 -18.36 21.79 -27.32
CA LYS A 137 -19.49 22.03 -28.22
C LYS A 137 -20.48 23.05 -27.63
N ARG A 138 -20.84 22.92 -26.35
CA ARG A 138 -21.73 23.89 -25.66
C ARG A 138 -21.09 25.27 -25.57
N LYS A 139 -19.78 25.36 -25.27
CA LYS A 139 -19.03 26.62 -25.23
C LYS A 139 -19.01 27.31 -26.59
N ASN A 140 -18.76 26.55 -27.66
CA ASN A 140 -18.72 27.10 -29.03
C ASN A 140 -20.10 27.58 -29.50
N VAL A 141 -21.19 26.87 -29.15
CA VAL A 141 -22.55 27.34 -29.44
C VAL A 141 -22.89 28.60 -28.64
N LYS A 142 -22.57 28.64 -27.33
CA LYS A 142 -22.82 29.82 -26.49
C LYS A 142 -21.93 31.02 -26.88
N GLY A 143 -20.70 30.79 -27.29
CA GLY A 143 -19.80 31.84 -27.81
C GLY A 143 -20.28 32.43 -29.14
N LYS A 144 -20.83 31.60 -30.03
CA LYS A 144 -21.47 32.07 -31.27
C LYS A 144 -22.78 32.82 -31.03
N LYS A 145 -23.54 32.47 -29.99
CA LYS A 145 -24.83 33.10 -29.64
C LYS A 145 -24.70 34.28 -28.67
N GLY A 146 -23.56 34.45 -28.01
CA GLY A 146 -23.29 35.49 -27.01
C GLY A 146 -22.46 36.68 -27.50
N GLY A 147 -22.16 36.74 -28.81
CA GLY A 147 -21.54 37.91 -29.45
C GLY A 147 -22.53 38.99 -29.90
N ALA A 148 -23.84 38.74 -29.79
CA ALA A 148 -24.89 39.72 -30.03
C ALA A 148 -25.79 39.79 -28.79
N GLN A 149 -26.03 41.01 -28.30
CA GLN A 149 -26.87 41.34 -27.15
C GLN A 149 -26.37 40.91 -25.77
N LYS A 150 -25.58 41.81 -25.16
CA LYS A 150 -25.80 42.17 -23.76
C LYS A 150 -26.63 43.45 -23.77
N ASP A 151 -27.92 43.33 -23.55
CA ASP A 151 -28.76 44.27 -22.78
C ASP A 151 -30.18 43.69 -22.66
N ALA A 152 -30.76 43.84 -21.46
CA ALA A 152 -32.12 43.50 -21.02
C ALA A 152 -32.43 42.04 -20.56
N ALA A 153 -32.72 41.92 -19.25
CA ALA A 153 -33.53 40.85 -18.65
C ALA A 153 -35.02 41.00 -19.08
N PRO A 154 -35.87 39.94 -19.08
CA PRO A 154 -36.57 39.51 -17.85
C PRO A 154 -37.07 38.02 -17.77
N THR A 155 -37.42 37.61 -16.55
CA THR A 155 -38.58 36.81 -16.08
C THR A 155 -39.05 35.49 -16.74
N VAL A 156 -39.03 34.44 -15.90
CA VAL A 156 -39.91 33.25 -15.67
C VAL A 156 -40.83 32.63 -16.76
N THR A 157 -40.90 31.30 -16.69
CA THR A 157 -41.89 30.30 -17.18
C THR A 157 -41.53 29.41 -18.38
N GLY A 158 -41.40 28.10 -18.09
CA GLY A 158 -42.14 27.03 -18.76
C GLY A 158 -41.74 26.57 -20.17
N LEU A 159 -41.19 25.34 -20.23
CA LEU A 159 -41.66 24.17 -21.00
C LEU A 159 -40.56 23.32 -21.69
N ALA A 160 -40.76 22.01 -21.52
CA ALA A 160 -40.42 20.90 -22.40
C ALA A 160 -38.98 20.35 -22.38
N ALA A 161 -38.83 19.25 -21.62
CA ALA A 161 -37.91 18.17 -21.95
C ALA A 161 -38.36 17.46 -23.25
N PRO A 162 -37.45 16.70 -23.91
CA PRO A 162 -37.86 15.35 -24.30
C PRO A 162 -36.83 14.25 -23.96
N ASP A 163 -37.42 13.15 -23.51
CA ASP A 163 -37.09 11.73 -23.72
C ASP A 163 -35.82 11.12 -23.11
N MET A 164 -36.03 10.54 -21.93
CA MET A 164 -35.30 9.38 -21.41
C MET A 164 -36.01 8.12 -21.86
N ASP A 165 -35.37 7.34 -22.73
CA ASP A 165 -35.79 6.00 -23.13
C ASP A 165 -35.60 5.04 -21.95
N THR A 166 -36.71 4.59 -21.36
CA THR A 166 -36.76 3.55 -20.34
C THR A 166 -37.47 2.32 -20.92
N SER A 167 -36.69 1.37 -21.42
CA SER A 167 -37.17 0.03 -21.72
C SER A 167 -37.31 -0.77 -20.41
N ALA A 168 -38.55 -1.05 -20.02
CA ALA A 168 -38.90 -1.98 -18.95
C ALA A 168 -39.60 -3.18 -19.59
N ASP A 169 -39.02 -4.37 -19.44
CA ASP A 169 -39.72 -5.64 -19.61
C ASP A 169 -39.72 -6.36 -18.27
N GLY A 170 -40.90 -6.79 -17.84
CA GLY A 170 -41.15 -7.32 -16.49
C GLY A 170 -41.57 -8.77 -16.52
N VAL A 171 -40.94 -9.60 -15.70
CA VAL A 171 -41.48 -10.91 -15.30
C VAL A 171 -41.35 -11.06 -13.79
N LYS A 172 -42.49 -11.41 -13.16
CA LYS A 172 -42.68 -11.69 -11.72
C LYS A 172 -42.02 -13.01 -11.32
N GLY A 173 -41.47 -13.07 -10.10
CA GLY A 173 -41.19 -14.32 -9.40
C GLY A 173 -40.60 -14.05 -8.02
N ALA A 174 -41.32 -14.47 -6.97
CA ALA A 174 -40.95 -14.36 -5.57
C ALA A 174 -39.75 -15.26 -5.20
N GLU A 175 -39.10 -14.94 -4.07
CA GLU A 175 -38.48 -15.80 -3.03
C GLU A 175 -37.27 -15.08 -2.41
N GLY A 176 -37.15 -15.15 -1.09
CA GLY A 176 -36.41 -14.18 -0.26
C GLY A 176 -34.90 -14.37 -0.12
N ALA A 177 -34.23 -13.29 0.32
CA ALA A 177 -32.94 -13.33 1.00
C ALA A 177 -32.77 -12.06 1.85
N VAL A 178 -32.49 -12.25 3.13
CA VAL A 178 -32.37 -11.24 4.17
C VAL A 178 -31.00 -10.57 4.07
N SER A 179 -30.93 -9.27 3.75
CA SER A 179 -29.72 -8.46 3.86
C SER A 179 -29.77 -7.63 5.15
N HIS A 180 -28.89 -7.94 6.10
CA HIS A 180 -28.64 -7.07 7.25
C HIS A 180 -27.93 -5.79 6.78
N GLU A 181 -28.61 -4.65 6.91
CA GLU A 181 -28.01 -3.33 6.77
C GLU A 181 -27.44 -2.91 8.13
N VAL A 182 -26.11 -2.80 8.22
CA VAL A 182 -25.44 -2.29 9.41
C VAL A 182 -25.55 -0.76 9.40
N PRO A 183 -26.18 -0.12 10.40
CA PRO A 183 -26.27 1.34 10.45
C PRO A 183 -24.88 1.93 10.70
N GLY A 184 -24.47 2.87 9.84
CA GLY A 184 -23.22 3.62 9.96
C GLY A 184 -23.14 4.36 11.29
N VAL A 185 -21.99 4.24 11.96
CA VAL A 185 -21.70 4.94 13.22
C VAL A 185 -21.51 6.42 12.92
N ILE A 186 -22.42 7.25 13.41
CA ILE A 186 -22.29 8.71 13.45
C ILE A 186 -21.56 9.03 14.76
N ILE A 187 -20.33 9.52 14.67
CA ILE A 187 -19.59 10.04 15.83
C ILE A 187 -20.00 11.50 15.99
N HIS A 188 -20.64 11.81 17.13
CA HIS A 188 -20.81 13.16 17.60
C HIS A 188 -19.60 13.52 18.45
N ASP A 189 -18.87 14.54 18.01
CA ASP A 189 -17.87 15.21 18.84
C ASP A 189 -18.62 16.09 19.84
N ASP A 190 -18.66 15.68 21.11
CA ASP A 190 -19.03 16.53 22.24
C ASP A 190 -17.91 16.49 23.30
N ASP A 191 -17.49 17.72 23.66
CA ASP A 191 -16.59 18.23 24.71
C ASP A 191 -15.07 17.94 24.67
#